data_AF-A0A2M7ABN3-F1
#
_entry.id   AF-A0A2M7ABN3-F1
#
_cell.length_a   1.000
_cell.length_b   1.000
_cell.length_c   1.000
_cell.angle_alpha   90.00
_cell.angle_beta   90.00
_cell.angle_gamma   90.00
#
_symmetry.space_group_name_H-M   'P 1'
#
loop_
_entity.id
_entity.type
_entity.pdbx_description
1 polymer ?
#
loop_
_entity_poly.entity_id
_entity_poly.type
_entity_poly.pdbx_seq_one_letter_code
_entity_poly.pdbx_strand_id
1 'polypeptide(L)'
;MATEPDPYLDTAVYHCQQAGEKAIKAFLTFRDVRFDKTHDVEELIHRATAVAPAFASLASMGAALTPYATMFRYPPNSDEPDRREFEETLEVATRLHDFVLSMLPVETHPPSRLASSNEAQQGDS
;
A
#
# COMPACT_ATOMS: atom_id res chain seq x y z
N MET A 1 25.50 14.36 15.83
CA MET A 1 25.16 15.21 14.66
C MET A 1 23.72 14.89 14.33
N ALA A 2 22.81 15.87 14.40
CA ALA A 2 21.41 15.66 14.06
C ALA A 2 21.33 15.50 12.53
N THR A 3 20.92 14.33 12.07
CA THR A 3 20.53 14.11 10.67
C THR A 3 19.34 15.04 10.40
N GLU A 4 19.43 15.92 9.41
CA GLU A 4 18.26 16.72 9.00
C GLU A 4 17.11 15.76 8.65
N PRO A 5 15.87 16.08 9.02
CA PRO A 5 14.71 15.26 8.67
C PRO A 5 14.66 15.11 7.15
N ASP A 6 14.50 13.86 6.68
CA ASP A 6 14.40 13.58 5.26
C ASP A 6 13.07 14.18 4.76
N PRO A 7 13.11 15.21 3.90
CA PRO A 7 11.94 16.03 3.56
C PRO A 7 10.91 15.27 2.70
N TYR A 8 11.14 13.98 2.43
CA TYR A 8 10.28 13.15 1.61
C TYR A 8 9.60 12.02 2.37
N LEU A 9 9.82 11.87 3.68
CA LEU A 9 9.23 10.78 4.47
C LEU A 9 7.70 10.88 4.50
N ASP A 10 7.18 12.09 4.55
CA ASP A 10 5.76 12.41 4.47
C ASP A 10 5.13 11.81 3.17
N THR A 11 5.80 12.02 2.04
CA THR A 11 5.39 11.59 0.72
C THR A 11 5.55 10.08 0.60
N ALA A 12 6.59 9.53 1.22
CA ALA A 12 6.87 8.12 1.24
C ALA A 12 5.81 7.33 2.03
N VAL A 13 5.39 7.78 3.22
CA VAL A 13 4.30 7.14 3.99
C VAL A 13 2.97 7.24 3.27
N TYR A 14 2.70 8.37 2.60
CA TYR A 14 1.51 8.51 1.76
C TYR A 14 1.49 7.49 0.61
N HIS A 15 2.62 7.28 -0.06
CA HIS A 15 2.69 6.26 -1.11
C HIS A 15 2.55 4.83 -0.58
N CYS A 16 3.05 4.54 0.62
CA CYS A 16 2.85 3.26 1.29
C CYS A 16 1.37 3.02 1.61
N GLN A 17 0.66 4.03 2.15
CA GLN A 17 -0.78 3.97 2.35
C GLN A 17 -1.52 3.69 1.04
N GLN A 18 -1.18 4.43 -0.02
CA GLN A 18 -1.80 4.25 -1.35
C GLN A 18 -1.52 2.87 -1.95
N ALA A 19 -0.34 2.31 -1.70
CA ALA A 19 -0.01 0.95 -2.14
C ALA A 19 -0.87 -0.10 -1.43
N GLY A 20 -0.99 -0.01 -0.09
CA GLY A 20 -1.87 -0.87 0.69
C GLY A 20 -3.35 -0.75 0.27
N GLU A 21 -3.85 0.47 0.14
CA GLU A 21 -5.21 0.76 -0.30
C GLU A 21 -5.52 0.13 -1.67
N LYS A 22 -4.63 0.32 -2.65
CA LYS A 22 -4.81 -0.20 -4.01
C LYS A 22 -4.74 -1.72 -4.07
N ALA A 23 -3.88 -2.35 -3.26
CA ALA A 23 -3.81 -3.80 -3.19
C ALA A 23 -5.16 -4.38 -2.73
N ILE A 24 -5.72 -3.88 -1.63
CA ILE A 24 -7.00 -4.39 -1.12
C ILE A 24 -8.13 -4.10 -2.11
N LYS A 25 -8.15 -2.92 -2.74
CA LYS A 25 -9.13 -2.59 -3.80
C LYS A 25 -9.01 -3.51 -5.02
N ALA A 26 -7.80 -3.94 -5.38
CA ALA A 26 -7.60 -4.91 -6.47
C ALA A 26 -8.24 -6.25 -6.11
N PHE A 27 -8.07 -6.72 -4.88
CA PHE A 27 -8.75 -7.93 -4.40
C PHE A 27 -10.28 -7.79 -4.43
N LEU A 28 -10.82 -6.70 -3.87
CA LEU A 28 -12.27 -6.45 -3.89
C LEU A 28 -12.83 -6.40 -5.32
N THR A 29 -12.11 -5.73 -6.23
CA THR A 29 -12.47 -5.66 -7.65
C THR A 29 -12.45 -7.04 -8.30
N PHE A 30 -11.41 -7.84 -8.05
CA PHE A 30 -11.32 -9.21 -8.55
C PHE A 30 -12.46 -10.11 -8.05
N ARG A 31 -12.96 -9.85 -6.85
CA ARG A 31 -14.12 -10.56 -6.26
C ARG A 31 -15.47 -9.95 -6.63
N ASP A 32 -15.51 -8.94 -7.50
CA ASP A 32 -16.71 -8.17 -7.89
C ASP A 32 -17.45 -7.55 -6.68
N VAL A 33 -16.69 -7.15 -5.64
CA VAL A 33 -17.20 -6.48 -4.45
C VAL A 33 -17.09 -4.97 -4.63
N ARG A 34 -18.24 -4.29 -4.60
CA ARG A 34 -18.28 -2.82 -4.66
C ARG A 34 -17.83 -2.19 -3.34
N PHE A 35 -17.09 -1.11 -3.45
CA PHE A 35 -16.67 -0.25 -2.34
C PHE A 35 -16.91 1.21 -2.70
N ASP A 36 -17.21 2.03 -1.70
CA ASP A 36 -17.40 3.47 -1.87
C ASP A 36 -16.07 4.19 -2.09
N LYS A 37 -16.13 5.46 -2.50
CA LYS A 37 -14.92 6.30 -2.55
C LYS A 37 -14.42 6.57 -1.13
N THR A 38 -13.57 5.68 -0.64
CA THR A 38 -12.91 5.76 0.65
C THR A 38 -11.40 5.56 0.51
N HIS A 39 -10.66 6.21 1.40
CA HIS A 39 -9.22 5.97 1.62
C HIS A 39 -8.97 5.27 2.96
N ASP A 40 -10.03 4.86 3.64
CA ASP A 40 -9.99 4.09 4.87
C ASP A 40 -9.61 2.65 4.54
N VAL A 41 -8.40 2.27 4.93
CA VAL A 41 -7.84 0.95 4.64
C VAL A 41 -8.48 -0.10 5.55
N GLU A 42 -8.82 0.26 6.79
CA GLU A 42 -9.50 -0.62 7.74
C GLU A 42 -10.89 -1.03 7.21
N GLU A 43 -11.67 -0.08 6.71
CA GLU A 43 -12.98 -0.34 6.10
C GLU A 43 -12.87 -1.25 4.86
N LEU A 44 -11.84 -1.05 4.03
CA LEU A 44 -11.60 -1.93 2.88
C LEU A 44 -11.25 -3.36 3.31
N ILE A 45 -10.46 -3.52 4.37
CA ILE A 45 -10.15 -4.84 4.96
C ILE A 45 -11.40 -5.48 5.57
N HIS A 46 -12.26 -4.70 6.23
CA HIS A 46 -13.51 -5.20 6.78
C HIS A 46 -14.39 -5.81 5.68
N ARG A 47 -14.52 -5.11 4.55
CA ARG A 47 -15.23 -5.61 3.37
C ARG A 47 -14.58 -6.84 2.77
N ALA A 48 -13.25 -6.87 2.68
CA ALA A 48 -12.52 -8.02 2.17
C ALA A 48 -12.71 -9.25 3.07
N THR A 49 -12.72 -9.05 4.38
CA THR A 49 -12.98 -10.10 5.40
C THR A 49 -14.33 -10.77 5.20
N ALA A 50 -15.36 -10.03 4.79
CA ALA A 50 -16.69 -10.59 4.54
C ALA A 50 -16.72 -11.63 3.40
N VAL A 51 -15.76 -11.57 2.47
CA VAL A 51 -15.66 -12.51 1.33
C VAL A 51 -14.51 -13.50 1.50
N ALA A 52 -13.44 -13.10 2.19
CA ALA A 52 -12.28 -13.92 2.49
C ALA A 52 -11.84 -13.69 3.95
N PRO A 53 -12.24 -14.54 4.89
CA PRO A 53 -11.96 -14.37 6.33
C PRO A 53 -10.48 -14.23 6.70
N ALA A 54 -9.56 -14.68 5.83
CA ALA A 54 -8.12 -14.54 6.02
C ALA A 54 -7.67 -13.07 6.16
N PHE A 55 -8.41 -12.12 5.59
CA PHE A 55 -8.16 -10.68 5.73
C PHE A 55 -8.30 -10.17 7.17
N ALA A 56 -9.00 -10.88 8.06
CA ALA A 56 -9.14 -10.47 9.46
C ALA A 56 -7.78 -10.29 10.16
N SER A 57 -6.77 -11.06 9.75
CA SER A 57 -5.40 -10.95 10.29
C SER A 57 -4.70 -9.62 9.95
N LEU A 58 -5.26 -8.84 9.00
CA LEU A 58 -4.71 -7.59 8.52
C LEU A 58 -5.42 -6.34 9.09
N ALA A 59 -6.46 -6.50 9.92
CA ALA A 59 -7.26 -5.37 10.39
C ALA A 59 -6.42 -4.28 11.09
N SER A 60 -5.51 -4.66 11.97
CA SER A 60 -4.61 -3.72 12.66
C SER A 60 -3.65 -3.00 11.70
N MET A 61 -3.24 -3.66 10.62
CA MET A 61 -2.41 -3.08 9.56
C MET A 61 -3.17 -2.00 8.77
N GLY A 62 -4.45 -2.26 8.45
CA GLY A 62 -5.30 -1.26 7.81
C GLY A 62 -5.55 -0.03 8.69
N ALA A 63 -5.80 -0.24 9.98
CA ALA A 63 -5.95 0.85 10.94
C ALA A 63 -4.67 1.70 11.02
N ALA A 64 -3.48 1.08 10.98
CA ALA A 64 -2.20 1.79 11.01
C ALA A 64 -1.95 2.65 9.75
N LEU A 65 -2.41 2.22 8.57
CA LEU A 65 -2.23 2.99 7.33
C LEU A 65 -3.25 4.11 7.14
N THR A 66 -4.45 3.96 7.69
CA THR A 66 -5.58 4.87 7.44
C THR A 66 -5.28 6.35 7.73
N PRO A 67 -4.56 6.75 8.79
CA PRO A 67 -4.21 8.15 9.05
C PRO A 67 -3.43 8.82 7.90
N TYR A 68 -2.56 8.06 7.23
CA TYR A 68 -1.70 8.58 6.16
C TYR A 68 -2.44 8.84 4.84
N ALA A 69 -3.72 8.44 4.73
CA ALA A 69 -4.56 8.71 3.56
C ALA A 69 -4.74 10.20 3.25
N THR A 70 -4.63 11.04 4.28
CA THR A 70 -4.95 12.46 4.19
C THR A 70 -3.75 13.34 4.53
N MET A 71 -2.61 13.03 3.94
CA MET A 71 -1.36 13.80 4.03
C MET A 71 -1.56 15.32 3.87
N PHE A 72 -2.45 15.75 2.97
CA PHE A 72 -2.78 17.17 2.74
C PHE A 72 -3.74 17.80 3.76
N ARG A 73 -4.26 17.03 4.73
CA ARG A 73 -5.21 17.50 5.76
C ARG A 73 -4.59 17.59 7.15
N TYR A 74 -3.33 17.23 7.32
CA TYR A 74 -2.66 17.43 8.60
C TYR A 74 -2.65 18.94 8.90
N PRO A 75 -3.09 19.37 10.11
CA PRO A 75 -2.85 20.73 10.54
C PRO A 75 -1.33 21.00 10.49
N PRO A 76 -0.91 22.25 10.27
CA PRO A 76 0.52 22.61 10.13
C PRO A 76 1.39 22.31 11.37
N ASN A 77 0.81 21.71 12.42
CA ASN A 77 1.45 21.35 13.69
C ASN A 77 1.47 19.83 13.94
N SER A 78 1.17 19.00 12.94
CA SER A 78 1.41 17.55 13.04
C SER A 78 2.88 17.28 12.79
N ASP A 79 3.47 16.45 13.63
CA ASP A 79 4.87 16.05 13.46
C ASP A 79 5.02 15.32 12.12
N GLU A 80 6.04 15.70 11.34
CA GLU A 80 6.43 14.94 10.16
C GLU A 80 6.83 13.52 10.56
N PRO A 81 6.48 12.50 9.76
CA PRO A 81 6.80 11.14 10.10
C PRO A 81 8.31 10.95 10.17
N ASP A 82 8.77 10.30 11.24
CA ASP A 82 10.17 9.97 11.37
C ASP A 82 10.54 8.75 10.50
N ARG A 83 11.85 8.46 10.46
CA ARG A 83 12.38 7.34 9.69
C ARG A 83 11.79 5.99 10.12
N ARG A 84 11.53 5.82 11.41
CA ARG A 84 10.99 4.58 11.97
C ARG A 84 9.53 4.42 11.57
N GLU A 85 8.73 5.48 11.65
CA GLU A 85 7.34 5.49 11.19
C GLU A 85 7.25 5.16 9.70
N PHE A 86 8.17 5.69 8.89
CA PHE A 86 8.28 5.31 7.49
C PHE A 86 8.59 3.82 7.30
N GLU A 87 9.58 3.28 8.00
CA GLU A 87 9.96 1.87 7.89
C GLU A 87 8.83 0.93 8.32
N GLU A 88 8.14 1.25 9.42
CA GLU A 88 6.96 0.51 9.90
C GLU A 88 5.82 0.57 8.86
N THR A 89 5.57 1.73 8.28
CA THR A 89 4.54 1.95 7.26
C THR A 89 4.85 1.21 5.94
N LEU A 90 6.11 1.21 5.52
CA LEU A 90 6.60 0.46 4.36
C LEU A 90 6.44 -1.05 4.57
N GLU A 91 6.79 -1.56 5.75
CA GLU A 91 6.62 -2.97 6.08
C GLU A 91 5.14 -3.38 6.03
N VAL A 92 4.26 -2.57 6.61
CA VAL A 92 2.82 -2.81 6.59
C VAL A 92 2.27 -2.83 5.15
N ALA A 93 2.62 -1.84 4.33
CA ALA A 93 2.18 -1.78 2.94
C ALA A 93 2.67 -2.98 2.12
N THR A 94 3.92 -3.41 2.34
CA THR A 94 4.51 -4.58 1.68
C THR A 94 3.77 -5.87 2.08
N ARG A 95 3.49 -6.06 3.37
CA ARG A 95 2.75 -7.24 3.85
C ARG A 95 1.33 -7.31 3.28
N LEU A 96 0.62 -6.19 3.23
CA LEU A 96 -0.71 -6.12 2.62
C LEU A 96 -0.66 -6.48 1.13
N HIS A 97 0.30 -5.90 0.40
CA HIS A 97 0.50 -6.18 -1.02
C HIS A 97 0.78 -7.67 -1.28
N ASP A 98 1.74 -8.25 -0.56
CA ASP A 98 2.14 -9.64 -0.77
C ASP A 98 1.03 -10.62 -0.38
N PHE A 99 0.31 -10.33 0.70
CA PHE A 99 -0.87 -11.09 1.08
C PHE A 99 -1.94 -11.05 -0.03
N VAL A 100 -2.25 -9.87 -0.57
CA VAL A 100 -3.21 -9.74 -1.67
C VAL A 100 -2.77 -10.53 -2.89
N LEU A 101 -1.49 -10.45 -3.28
CA LEU A 101 -0.98 -11.23 -4.42
C LEU A 101 -1.12 -12.74 -4.18
N SER A 102 -0.93 -13.22 -2.94
CA SER A 102 -1.15 -14.63 -2.60
C SER A 102 -2.61 -15.08 -2.76
N MET A 103 -3.56 -14.13 -2.75
CA MET A 103 -5.01 -14.37 -2.90
C MET A 103 -5.51 -14.20 -4.34
N LEU A 104 -4.64 -13.74 -5.25
CA LEU A 104 -4.97 -13.45 -6.64
C LEU A 104 -4.25 -14.41 -7.60
N PRO A 105 -4.85 -14.74 -8.75
CA PRO A 105 -4.18 -15.54 -9.79
C PRO A 105 -2.89 -14.86 -10.27
N VAL A 106 -1.86 -15.64 -10.57
CA VAL A 106 -0.53 -15.13 -10.95
C VAL A 106 -0.56 -14.26 -12.20
N GLU A 107 -1.53 -14.48 -13.09
CA GLU A 107 -1.72 -13.70 -14.32
C GLU A 107 -2.17 -12.25 -14.05
N THR A 108 -2.69 -11.99 -12.84
CA THR A 108 -3.09 -10.65 -12.40
C THR A 108 -1.96 -9.90 -11.67
N HIS A 109 -0.84 -10.57 -11.41
CA HIS A 109 0.28 -9.97 -10.69
C HIS A 109 0.93 -8.89 -11.55
N PRO A 110 1.46 -7.82 -10.94
CA PRO A 110 2.20 -6.81 -11.68
C PRO A 110 3.41 -7.46 -12.39
N PRO A 111 3.77 -7.01 -13.60
CA PRO A 111 4.92 -7.56 -14.30
C PRO A 111 6.18 -7.39 -13.45
N SER A 112 6.99 -8.44 -13.38
CA SER A 112 8.29 -8.37 -12.70
C SER A 112 9.14 -7.27 -13.33
N ARG A 113 9.45 -6.21 -12.58
CA ARG A 113 10.32 -5.12 -13.06
C ARG A 113 11.71 -5.60 -13.48
N LEU A 114 12.15 -6.78 -13.04
CA LEU A 114 13.42 -7.38 -13.45
C LEU A 114 13.38 -7.98 -14.87
N ALA A 115 12.20 -8.26 -15.43
CA ALA A 115 12.05 -8.76 -16.79
C ALA A 115 12.02 -7.65 -17.84
N SER A 116 11.70 -6.41 -17.46
CA SER A 116 11.61 -5.26 -18.38
C SER A 116 12.95 -4.58 -18.67
N SER A 117 14.05 -5.04 -18.06
CA SER A 117 15.39 -4.49 -18.29
C SER A 117 16.20 -5.23 -19.38
N ASN A 118 15.66 -6.29 -20.01
CA ASN A 118 16.43 -7.13 -20.94
C ASN A 118 16.02 -7.04 -22.44
N GLU A 119 15.11 -6.14 -22.82
CA GLU A 119 14.70 -5.99 -24.23
C GLU A 119 15.22 -4.70 -24.90
N ALA A 120 16.01 -3.87 -24.21
CA ALA A 120 16.48 -2.59 -24.75
C ALA A 120 17.87 -2.65 -25.45
N GLN A 121 18.51 -3.82 -25.63
CA GLN A 121 19.88 -3.88 -26.16
C GLN A 121 20.16 -4.99 -27.20
N GLN A 122 19.16 -5.42 -27.99
CA GLN A 122 19.41 -6.24 -29.18
C GLN A 122 18.60 -5.71 -30.37
N GLY A 123 19.19 -4.75 -31.07
CA GLY A 123 18.58 -4.13 -32.24
C GLY A 123 19.35 -2.92 -32.78
N ASP A 124 20.67 -3.01 -32.90
CA ASP A 124 21.40 -2.25 -33.93
C ASP A 124 22.72 -2.95 -34.27
N SER A 125 22.89 -3.16 -35.58
CA SER A 125 24.06 -3.65 -36.35
C SER A 125 24.38 -5.14 -36.38
#